data_AF-A0A936C8Z9-F1
#
_entry.id   AF-A0A936C8Z9-F1
#
_cell.length_a   1.000
_cell.length_b   1.000
_cell.length_c   1.000
_cell.angle_alpha   90.00
_cell.angle_beta   90.00
_cell.angle_gamma   90.00
#
_symmetry.space_group_name_H-M   'P 1'
#
loop_
_entity.id
_entity.type
_entity.pdbx_description
1 polymer ?
#
loop_
_entity_poly.entity_id
_entity_poly.type
_entity_poly.pdbx_seq_one_letter_code
_entity_poly.pdbx_strand_id
1 'polypeptide(L)'
;MRVNVYAEEMTDKIEIIAKEINGQEFTGLRFYLELPVTHGQMQISGPFMHGADDNDSSAVTFWGKRDLRNVLRKALAELDAHYGDAGDGAA
;
A
#
# COMPACT_ATOMS: atom_id res chain seq x y z
N MET A 1 4.05 -4.52 -18.16
CA MET A 1 4.97 -4.21 -17.05
C MET A 1 4.37 -4.80 -15.77
N ARG A 2 5.17 -5.43 -14.92
CA ARG A 2 4.72 -6.00 -13.63
C ARG A 2 5.40 -5.24 -12.50
N VAL A 3 4.64 -4.89 -11.47
CA VAL A 3 5.15 -4.37 -10.19
C VAL A 3 4.77 -5.39 -9.14
N ASN A 4 5.76 -5.92 -8.41
CA ASN A 4 5.52 -6.81 -7.28
C ASN A 4 5.73 -6.01 -6.01
N VAL A 5 4.84 -6.20 -5.04
CA VAL A 5 4.96 -5.68 -3.67
C VAL A 5 4.75 -6.87 -2.75
N TYR A 6 5.68 -7.11 -1.84
CA TYR A 6 5.61 -8.24 -0.92
C TYR A 6 4.91 -7.82 0.37
N ALA A 7 4.24 -8.76 1.03
CA ALA A 7 3.48 -8.48 2.25
C ALA A 7 4.38 -7.95 3.37
N GLU A 8 5.64 -8.41 3.41
CA GLU A 8 6.68 -7.99 4.35
C GLU A 8 7.12 -6.54 4.16
N GLU A 9 6.84 -5.93 3.01
CA GLU A 9 7.11 -4.52 2.73
C GLU A 9 5.90 -3.64 3.06
N MET A 10 4.70 -4.22 3.19
CA MET A 10 3.46 -3.47 3.35
C MET A 10 3.27 -2.97 4.78
N THR A 11 2.65 -1.81 4.92
CA THR A 11 2.26 -1.22 6.21
C THR A 11 0.76 -0.93 6.26
N ASP A 12 0.25 -0.68 7.45
CA ASP A 12 -1.12 -0.17 7.65
C ASP A 12 -1.26 1.33 7.31
N LYS A 13 -0.16 2.00 6.96
CA LYS A 13 -0.16 3.42 6.62
C LYS A 13 -0.64 3.61 5.18
N ILE A 14 -1.92 3.94 5.07
CA ILE A 14 -2.61 4.20 3.81
C ILE A 14 -3.10 5.64 3.77
N GLU A 15 -2.92 6.32 2.63
CA GLU A 15 -3.28 7.72 2.45
C GLU A 15 -4.12 7.92 1.18
N ILE A 16 -5.19 8.72 1.28
CA ILE A 16 -5.89 9.25 0.10
C ILE A 16 -5.18 10.53 -0.32
N ILE A 17 -4.71 10.57 -1.57
CA ILE A 17 -4.06 11.74 -2.14
C ILE A 17 -4.85 12.28 -3.32
N ALA A 18 -4.67 13.57 -3.59
CA ALA A 18 -5.27 14.23 -4.75
C ALA A 18 -4.19 14.94 -5.57
N LYS A 19 -4.40 15.00 -6.89
CA LYS A 19 -3.60 15.82 -7.80
C LYS A 19 -4.50 16.45 -8.85
N GLU A 20 -4.33 17.74 -9.09
CA GLU A 20 -4.98 18.42 -10.20
C GLU A 20 -4.14 18.28 -11.47
N ILE A 21 -4.80 17.88 -12.57
CA ILE A 21 -4.20 17.81 -13.91
C ILE A 21 -5.21 18.41 -14.89
N ASN A 22 -4.85 19.50 -15.56
CA ASN A 22 -5.69 20.20 -16.52
C ASN A 22 -7.08 20.60 -15.96
N GLY A 23 -7.14 21.11 -14.72
CA GLY A 23 -8.40 21.51 -14.08
C GLY A 23 -9.27 20.35 -13.58
N GLN A 24 -8.78 19.11 -13.64
CA GLN A 24 -9.47 17.95 -13.10
C GLN A 24 -8.71 17.38 -11.90
N GLU A 25 -9.41 17.18 -10.79
CA GLU A 25 -8.88 16.45 -9.64
C GLU A 25 -8.86 14.94 -9.93
N PHE A 26 -7.71 14.32 -9.66
CA PHE A 26 -7.50 12.89 -9.65
C PHE A 26 -7.26 12.45 -8.22
N THR A 27 -7.98 11.42 -7.79
CA THR A 27 -7.79 10.79 -6.47
C THR A 27 -6.96 9.53 -6.61
N GLY A 28 -5.97 9.38 -5.74
CA GLY A 28 -5.12 8.20 -5.62
C GLY A 28 -5.20 7.58 -4.23
N LEU A 29 -4.97 6.28 -4.15
CA LEU A 29 -4.76 5.54 -2.91
C LEU A 29 -3.28 5.19 -2.81
N ARG A 30 -2.61 5.66 -1.76
CA ARG A 30 -1.19 5.44 -1.52
C ARG A 30 -1.00 4.44 -0.39
N PHE A 31 -0.22 3.40 -0.64
CA PHE A 31 0.28 2.46 0.35
C PHE A 31 1.73 2.79 0.63
N TYR A 32 2.06 3.11 1.87
CA TYR A 32 3.45 3.26 2.30
C TYR A 32 4.06 1.89 2.54
N LEU A 33 5.32 1.76 2.13
CA LEU A 33 6.12 0.56 2.22
C LEU A 33 7.33 0.81 3.12
N GLU A 34 7.68 -0.20 3.88
CA GLU A 34 8.92 -0.26 4.63
C GLU A 34 9.93 -1.16 3.92
N LEU A 35 11.21 -0.90 4.17
CA LEU A 35 12.29 -1.74 3.64
C LEU A 35 12.64 -2.80 4.69
N PRO A 36 12.28 -4.08 4.47
CA PRO A 36 12.75 -5.14 5.33
C PRO A 36 14.25 -5.38 5.08
N VAL A 37 15.05 -5.29 6.14
CA VAL A 37 16.49 -5.56 6.12
C VAL A 37 16.86 -6.58 7.20
N THR A 38 17.86 -7.41 6.90
CA THR A 38 18.46 -8.27 7.92
C THR A 38 19.69 -7.57 8.50
N HIS A 39 19.68 -7.33 9.81
CA HIS A 39 20.83 -6.79 10.54
C HIS A 39 21.32 -7.83 11.56
N GLY A 40 22.45 -8.46 11.26
CA GLY A 40 22.94 -9.61 12.03
C GLY A 40 21.97 -10.79 11.89
N GLN A 41 21.39 -11.22 13.01
CA GLN A 41 20.39 -12.31 13.06
C GLN A 41 18.95 -11.79 13.21
N MET A 42 18.73 -10.48 13.17
CA MET A 42 17.42 -9.87 13.33
C MET A 42 16.90 -9.35 11.98
N GLN A 43 15.63 -9.60 11.69
CA GLN A 43 14.93 -8.85 10.66
C GLN A 43 14.37 -7.57 11.27
N ILE A 44 14.64 -6.46 10.60
CA ILE A 44 14.20 -5.13 10.96
C ILE A 44 13.42 -4.58 9.77
N SER A 45 12.27 -3.98 10.03
CA SER A 45 11.51 -3.23 9.05
C SER A 45 11.36 -1.80 9.53
N GLY A 46 11.38 -0.86 8.60
CA GLY A 46 11.19 0.55 8.89
C GLY A 46 11.16 1.41 7.63
N PRO A 47 10.74 2.67 7.78
CA PRO A 47 10.76 3.62 6.68
C PRO A 47 12.20 3.80 6.19
N PHE A 48 12.36 3.89 4.87
CA PHE A 48 13.63 4.29 4.29
C PHE A 48 13.84 5.78 4.51
N MET A 49 14.97 6.16 5.11
CA MET A 49 15.30 7.54 5.45
C MET A 49 16.77 7.81 5.10
N HIS A 50 17.06 8.80 4.24
CA HIS A 50 18.44 9.24 4.00
C HIS A 50 19.01 10.09 5.16
N GLY A 51 18.14 10.74 5.94
CA GLY A 51 18.52 11.57 7.09
C GLY A 51 17.41 11.61 8.15
N ALA A 52 17.72 12.14 9.33
CA ALA A 52 16.81 12.11 10.49
C ALA A 52 15.50 12.92 10.28
N ASP A 53 15.54 13.93 9.40
CA ASP A 53 14.38 14.77 9.07
C ASP A 53 13.75 14.38 7.71
N ASP A 54 14.19 13.27 7.13
CA ASP A 54 13.75 12.84 5.80
C ASP A 54 12.60 11.82 5.89
N ASN A 55 11.69 11.89 4.93
CA ASN A 55 10.63 10.91 4.75
C ASN A 55 10.64 10.40 3.30
N ASP A 56 11.76 9.77 2.95
CA ASP A 56 11.99 8.99 1.72
C ASP A 56 11.25 7.63 1.72
N SER A 57 10.19 7.50 2.53
CA SER A 57 9.41 6.27 2.61
C SER A 57 8.94 5.86 1.23
N SER A 58 9.22 4.61 0.86
CA SER A 58 8.74 4.05 -0.39
C SER A 58 7.21 3.97 -0.35
N ALA A 59 6.56 4.16 -1.49
CA ALA A 59 5.11 4.05 -1.58
C ALA A 59 4.66 3.66 -2.99
N VAL A 60 3.56 2.91 -3.06
CA VAL A 60 2.85 2.63 -4.31
C VAL A 60 1.53 3.40 -4.30
N THR A 61 1.30 4.19 -5.35
CA THR A 61 0.07 4.96 -5.51
C THR A 61 -0.74 4.42 -6.68
N PHE A 62 -1.99 4.03 -6.40
CA PHE A 62 -2.98 3.65 -7.41
C PHE A 62 -3.90 4.82 -7.70
N TRP A 63 -3.81 5.38 -8.92
CA TRP A 63 -4.72 6.42 -9.39
C TRP A 63 -5.91 5.78 -10.10
N GLY A 64 -7.12 5.90 -9.57
CA GLY A 64 -8.26 5.17 -10.13
C GLY A 64 -9.65 5.71 -9.84
N LYS A 65 -9.78 6.95 -9.34
CA LYS A 65 -11.07 7.58 -9.02
C LYS A 65 -11.96 6.63 -8.19
N ARG A 66 -13.28 6.64 -8.39
CA ARG A 66 -14.23 5.74 -7.71
C ARG A 66 -14.11 4.27 -8.14
N ASP A 67 -13.58 4.02 -9.34
CA ASP A 67 -13.51 2.66 -9.91
C ASP A 67 -12.50 1.77 -9.17
N LEU A 68 -11.45 2.37 -8.59
CA LEU A 68 -10.47 1.67 -7.75
C LEU A 68 -11.15 0.89 -6.61
N ARG A 69 -12.23 1.44 -6.03
CA ARG A 69 -12.97 0.79 -4.95
C ARG A 69 -13.54 -0.57 -5.37
N ASN A 70 -14.05 -0.67 -6.60
CA ASN A 70 -14.63 -1.92 -7.10
C ASN A 70 -13.54 -2.96 -7.36
N VAL A 71 -12.37 -2.54 -7.87
CA VAL A 71 -11.21 -3.41 -8.07
C VAL A 71 -10.69 -3.95 -6.74
N LEU A 72 -10.53 -3.10 -5.73
CA LEU A 72 -10.05 -3.51 -4.41
C LEU A 72 -11.01 -4.49 -3.73
N ARG A 73 -12.32 -4.23 -3.79
CA ARG A 73 -13.34 -5.16 -3.27
C ARG A 73 -13.27 -6.52 -3.95
N LYS A 74 -13.08 -6.55 -5.27
CA LYS A 74 -12.90 -7.80 -5.99
C LYS A 74 -11.62 -8.52 -5.54
N ALA A 75 -10.50 -7.80 -5.41
CA ALA A 75 -9.25 -8.40 -4.96
C ALA A 75 -9.37 -9.02 -3.56
N LEU A 76 -10.04 -8.34 -2.62
CA LEU A 76 -10.33 -8.89 -1.30
C LEU A 76 -11.20 -10.14 -1.39
N ALA A 77 -12.29 -10.11 -2.17
CA ALA A 77 -13.16 -11.28 -2.33
C ALA A 77 -12.43 -12.51 -2.90
N GLU A 78 -11.46 -12.33 -3.79
CA GLU A 78 -10.62 -13.43 -4.31
C GLU A 78 -9.68 -13.99 -3.24
N LEU A 79 -9.12 -13.14 -2.37
CA LEU A 79 -8.30 -13.58 -1.24
C LEU A 79 -9.15 -14.33 -0.21
N ASP A 80 -10.30 -13.77 0.16
CA ASP A 80 -11.26 -14.38 1.09
C ASP A 80 -11.69 -15.78 0.60
N ALA A 81 -12.05 -15.89 -0.67
CA ALA A 81 -12.40 -17.16 -1.31
C ALA A 81 -11.25 -18.17 -1.31
N HIS A 82 -10.00 -17.71 -1.44
CA HIS A 82 -8.81 -18.56 -1.42
C HIS A 82 -8.53 -19.12 -0.02
N TYR A 83 -8.60 -18.28 1.01
CA TYR A 83 -8.31 -18.68 2.40
C TYR A 83 -9.49 -19.35 3.10
N GLY A 84 -10.68 -19.34 2.50
CA GLY A 84 -11.89 -19.93 3.09
C GLY A 84 -12.50 -19.05 4.19
N ASP A 85 -11.95 -17.86 4.41
CA ASP A 85 -12.47 -16.88 5.35
C ASP A 85 -13.49 -16.00 4.62
N ALA A 86 -14.76 -16.36 4.75
CA ALA A 86 -15.83 -15.39 4.59
C ALA A 86 -15.87 -14.50 5.85
N GLY A 87 -14.92 -13.56 5.92
CA GLY A 87 -14.88 -12.41 6.84
C GLY A 87 -15.45 -12.59 8.24
N ASP A 88 -14.57 -12.75 9.22
CA ASP A 88 -14.86 -12.35 10.60
C ASP A 88 -13.86 -11.27 11.05
N GLY A 89 -14.39 -10.08 11.37
CA GLY A 89 -13.71 -9.13 12.24
C GLY A 89 -13.20 -7.85 11.58
N ALA A 90 -14.12 -6.96 11.22
CA ALA A 90 -13.86 -5.55 11.48
C ALA A 90 -13.63 -5.36 12.99
N ALA A 91 -12.48 -4.81 13.36
CA ALA A 91 -12.23 -4.17 14.65
C ALA A 91 -11.61 -2.80 14.38
#